data_AF-A0A936KUZ3-F1
#
_entry.id   AF-A0A936KUZ3-F1
#
_cell.length_a   1.000
_cell.length_b   1.000
_cell.length_c   1.000
_cell.angle_alpha   90.00
_cell.angle_beta   90.00
_cell.angle_gamma   90.00
#
_symmetry.space_group_name_H-M   'P 1'
#
loop_
_entity.id
_entity.type
_entity.pdbx_description
1 polymer ?
#
loop_
_entity_poly.entity_id
_entity_poly.type
_entity_poly.pdbx_seq_one_letter_code
_entity_poly.pdbx_strand_id
1 'polypeptide(L)'
;MHGMNDSSRSWSLMLPYMGNKYHIYALDLRGHGDTDKAVSGYAPQDMAGDVIAFMDALKIEKASFVGHSMGSNISQYLVIDHPERINKVVLIGTFAQGSADASTDKPEITEWWWTTISTLPEPIEPNSEFMVWWGRVLQLQWMKASCLRFDRGGGSAFICLESYNKRTHR
;
A
#
# COMPACT_ATOMS: atom_id res chain seq x y z
N MET A 1 0.80 -3.60 -4.41
CA MET A 1 -0.26 -2.86 -3.71
C MET A 1 0.20 -2.57 -2.30
N HIS A 2 0.41 -1.29 -1.98
CA HIS A 2 1.01 -0.85 -0.71
C HIS A 2 0.07 -1.04 0.50
N GLY A 3 0.60 -0.79 1.69
CA GLY A 3 -0.14 -0.86 2.96
C GLY A 3 -0.92 0.42 3.27
N MET A 4 -1.60 0.45 4.42
CA MET A 4 -2.24 1.67 4.92
C MET A 4 -1.16 2.71 5.27
N ASN A 5 -1.43 3.99 5.00
CA ASN A 5 -0.52 5.13 5.23
C ASN A 5 0.76 5.08 4.37
N ASP A 6 0.69 4.43 3.21
CA ASP A 6 1.81 4.25 2.28
C ASP A 6 1.43 4.67 0.85
N SER A 7 2.31 4.50 -0.12
CA SER A 7 2.07 4.74 -1.55
C SER A 7 2.82 3.74 -2.42
N SER A 8 2.65 3.84 -3.75
CA SER A 8 3.43 3.12 -4.76
C SER A 8 4.94 3.18 -4.51
N ARG A 9 5.44 4.27 -3.92
CA ARG A 9 6.86 4.48 -3.60
C ARG A 9 7.47 3.39 -2.73
N SER A 10 6.70 2.70 -1.88
CA SER A 10 7.25 1.62 -1.06
C SER A 10 7.75 0.42 -1.86
N TRP A 11 7.38 0.32 -3.13
CA TRP A 11 7.91 -0.70 -4.03
C TRP A 11 9.23 -0.27 -4.68
N SER A 12 9.60 1.02 -4.66
CA SER A 12 10.73 1.58 -5.42
C SER A 12 12.07 0.91 -5.15
N LEU A 13 12.33 0.48 -3.91
CA LEU A 13 13.56 -0.23 -3.56
C LEU A 13 13.56 -1.69 -4.01
N MET A 14 12.38 -2.30 -4.20
CA MET A 14 12.24 -3.68 -4.64
C MET A 14 12.24 -3.80 -6.16
N LEU A 15 11.65 -2.84 -6.87
CA LEU A 15 11.46 -2.89 -8.33
C LEU A 15 12.77 -3.15 -9.12
N PRO A 16 13.93 -2.54 -8.79
CA PRO A 16 15.19 -2.80 -9.48
C PRO A 16 15.64 -4.27 -9.45
N TYR A 17 15.21 -5.04 -8.46
CA TYR A 17 15.60 -6.44 -8.27
C TYR A 17 14.67 -7.44 -8.99
N MET A 18 13.51 -6.99 -9.48
CA MET A 18 12.56 -7.87 -10.19
C MET A 18 13.00 -8.17 -11.64
N GLY A 19 14.03 -7.48 -12.13
CA GLY A 19 14.57 -7.65 -13.48
C GLY A 19 13.56 -7.28 -14.58
N ASN A 20 13.88 -7.65 -15.82
CA ASN A 20 13.09 -7.28 -17.01
C ASN A 20 12.03 -8.33 -17.39
N LYS A 21 11.72 -9.27 -16.50
CA LYS A 21 10.79 -10.39 -16.79
C LYS A 21 9.33 -10.01 -16.66
N TYR A 22 9.04 -8.95 -15.91
CA TYR A 22 7.69 -8.53 -15.57
C TYR A 22 7.45 -7.11 -16.05
N HIS A 23 6.23 -6.85 -16.51
CA HIS A 23 5.72 -5.50 -16.63
C HIS A 23 4.99 -5.19 -15.32
N ILE A 24 5.51 -4.23 -14.55
CA ILE A 24 5.07 -4.01 -13.17
C ILE A 24 4.31 -2.69 -13.09
N TYR A 25 3.15 -2.73 -12.44
CA TYR A 25 2.37 -1.57 -12.05
C TYR A 25 2.40 -1.44 -10.52
N ALA A 26 2.99 -0.36 -10.03
CA ALA A 26 2.88 0.04 -8.63
C ALA A 26 1.79 1.12 -8.52
N LEU A 27 0.67 0.77 -7.89
CA LEU A 27 -0.50 1.65 -7.79
C LEU A 27 -0.51 2.41 -6.48
N ASP A 28 -0.87 3.70 -6.55
CA ASP A 28 -1.41 4.46 -5.43
C ASP A 28 -2.90 4.11 -5.29
N LEU A 29 -3.28 3.48 -4.18
CA LEU A 29 -4.66 3.10 -3.91
C LEU A 29 -5.48 4.34 -3.50
N ARG A 30 -6.80 4.24 -3.61
CA ARG A 30 -7.75 5.28 -3.17
C ARG A 30 -7.34 5.88 -1.81
N GLY A 31 -7.32 7.20 -1.73
CA GLY A 31 -6.91 7.95 -0.53
C GLY A 31 -5.41 8.07 -0.29
N HIS A 32 -4.56 7.47 -1.13
CA HIS A 32 -3.12 7.42 -0.92
C HIS A 32 -2.35 8.05 -2.08
N GLY A 33 -1.15 8.54 -1.75
CA GLY A 33 -0.25 9.20 -2.68
C GLY A 33 -0.98 10.27 -3.50
N ASP A 34 -0.82 10.16 -4.81
CA ASP A 34 -1.35 11.13 -5.75
C ASP A 34 -2.77 10.75 -6.26
N THR A 35 -3.31 9.58 -5.87
CA THR A 35 -4.70 9.17 -6.15
C THR A 35 -5.72 9.98 -5.32
N ASP A 36 -6.92 10.15 -5.89
CA ASP A 36 -8.04 10.87 -5.29
C ASP A 36 -8.38 10.38 -3.87
N LYS A 37 -8.74 11.34 -3.02
CA LYS A 37 -9.14 11.14 -1.62
C LYS A 37 -10.65 11.25 -1.53
N ALA A 38 -11.33 10.23 -2.04
CA ALA A 38 -12.78 10.14 -2.05
C ALA A 38 -13.37 10.30 -0.63
N VAL A 39 -14.61 10.77 -0.53
CA VAL A 39 -15.28 10.94 0.78
C VAL A 39 -15.66 9.59 1.40
N SER A 40 -15.81 8.54 0.61
CA SER A 40 -16.24 7.21 1.05
C SER A 40 -15.76 6.08 0.13
N GLY A 41 -16.15 4.85 0.48
CA GLY A 41 -15.83 3.64 -0.28
C GLY A 41 -14.42 3.12 -0.01
N TYR A 42 -13.99 3.11 1.24
CA TYR A 42 -12.69 2.60 1.65
C TYR A 42 -12.75 1.13 2.11
N ALA A 43 -13.86 0.43 1.86
CA ALA A 43 -13.88 -1.00 2.15
C ALA A 43 -12.88 -1.71 1.23
N PRO A 44 -12.21 -2.77 1.69
CA PRO A 44 -11.26 -3.52 0.86
C PRO A 44 -11.86 -3.99 -0.48
N GLN A 45 -13.14 -4.34 -0.50
CA GLN A 45 -13.90 -4.71 -1.70
C GLN A 45 -14.03 -3.55 -2.69
N ASP A 46 -14.30 -2.33 -2.21
CA ASP A 46 -14.39 -1.14 -3.06
C ASP A 46 -13.04 -0.89 -3.75
N MET A 47 -11.95 -0.99 -2.99
CA MET A 47 -10.60 -0.82 -3.52
C MET A 47 -10.18 -1.96 -4.44
N ALA A 48 -10.66 -3.19 -4.22
CA ALA A 48 -10.49 -4.29 -5.16
C ALA A 48 -11.20 -3.97 -6.49
N GLY A 49 -12.40 -3.39 -6.42
CA GLY A 49 -13.13 -2.86 -7.58
C GLY A 49 -12.33 -1.81 -8.35
N ASP A 50 -11.65 -0.88 -7.68
CA ASP A 50 -10.77 0.09 -8.34
C ASP A 50 -9.64 -0.59 -9.12
N VAL A 51 -9.06 -1.66 -8.57
CA VAL A 51 -7.99 -2.41 -9.23
C VAL A 51 -8.51 -3.16 -10.46
N ILE A 52 -9.73 -3.73 -10.40
CA ILE A 52 -10.37 -4.33 -11.58
C ILE A 52 -10.65 -3.28 -12.65
N ALA A 53 -11.22 -2.13 -12.27
CA ALA A 53 -11.47 -1.03 -13.19
C ALA A 53 -10.16 -0.53 -13.85
N PHE A 54 -9.06 -0.47 -13.10
CA PHE A 54 -7.73 -0.17 -13.61
C PHE A 54 -7.27 -1.22 -14.65
N MET A 55 -7.42 -2.52 -14.34
CA MET A 55 -7.08 -3.59 -15.28
C MET A 55 -7.89 -3.48 -16.56
N ASP A 56 -9.19 -3.21 -16.46
CA ASP A 56 -10.08 -3.08 -17.62
C ASP A 56 -9.70 -1.88 -18.50
N ALA A 57 -9.39 -0.74 -17.89
CA ALA A 57 -8.93 0.46 -18.60
C ALA A 57 -7.65 0.21 -19.41
N LEU A 58 -6.74 -0.60 -18.86
CA LEU A 58 -5.50 -1.00 -19.54
C LEU A 58 -5.61 -2.30 -20.35
N LYS A 59 -6.80 -2.90 -20.43
CA LYS A 59 -7.07 -4.18 -21.12
C LYS A 59 -6.17 -5.32 -20.62
N ILE A 60 -5.91 -5.37 -19.32
CA ILE A 60 -5.17 -6.43 -18.66
C ILE A 60 -6.16 -7.54 -18.29
N GLU A 61 -6.12 -8.66 -19.01
CA GLU A 61 -7.04 -9.77 -18.76
C GLU A 61 -6.71 -10.50 -17.44
N LYS A 62 -5.43 -10.81 -17.20
CA LYS A 62 -4.95 -11.48 -15.98
C LYS A 62 -3.64 -10.89 -15.48
N ALA A 63 -3.49 -10.80 -14.17
CA ALA A 63 -2.26 -10.32 -13.54
C ALA A 63 -1.87 -11.14 -12.30
N SER A 64 -0.60 -11.00 -11.88
CA SER A 64 -0.16 -11.47 -10.56
C SER A 64 -0.13 -10.30 -9.60
N PHE A 65 -0.55 -10.52 -8.36
CA PHE A 65 -0.67 -9.47 -7.35
C PHE A 65 0.34 -9.67 -6.22
N VAL A 66 0.95 -8.57 -5.79
CA VAL A 66 1.78 -8.51 -4.59
C VAL A 66 1.18 -7.45 -3.67
N GLY A 67 0.69 -7.86 -2.51
CA GLY A 67 0.02 -6.99 -1.55
C GLY A 67 0.71 -6.99 -0.20
N HIS A 68 0.92 -5.80 0.38
CA HIS A 68 1.45 -5.63 1.73
C HIS A 68 0.38 -5.06 2.67
N SER A 69 0.16 -5.69 3.84
CA SER A 69 -0.78 -5.24 4.88
C SER A 69 -2.19 -4.98 4.31
N MET A 70 -2.68 -3.75 4.31
CA MET A 70 -3.94 -3.36 3.64
C MET A 70 -4.00 -3.88 2.19
N GLY A 71 -2.92 -3.75 1.42
CA GLY A 71 -2.84 -4.26 0.05
C GLY A 71 -2.92 -5.78 -0.05
N SER A 72 -2.52 -6.52 0.99
CA SER A 72 -2.69 -7.98 1.03
C SER A 72 -4.14 -8.34 1.31
N ASN A 73 -4.84 -7.58 2.15
CA ASN A 73 -6.28 -7.75 2.38
C ASN A 73 -7.09 -7.51 1.09
N ILE A 74 -6.82 -6.42 0.37
CA ILE A 74 -7.46 -6.15 -0.93
C ILE A 74 -7.13 -7.25 -1.96
N SER A 75 -5.90 -7.76 -1.96
CA SER A 75 -5.51 -8.87 -2.85
C SER A 75 -6.29 -10.17 -2.58
N GLN A 76 -6.71 -10.42 -1.33
CA GLN A 76 -7.56 -11.55 -1.01
C GLN A 76 -8.96 -11.40 -1.64
N TYR A 77 -9.56 -10.20 -1.56
CA TYR A 77 -10.85 -9.92 -2.20
C TYR A 77 -10.78 -10.05 -3.72
N LEU A 78 -9.69 -9.60 -4.35
CA LEU A 78 -9.48 -9.84 -5.79
C LEU A 78 -9.50 -11.34 -6.15
N VAL A 79 -8.90 -12.20 -5.32
CA VAL A 79 -8.87 -13.65 -5.55
C VAL A 79 -10.24 -14.29 -5.31
N ILE A 80 -10.99 -13.81 -4.32
CA ILE A 80 -12.31 -14.35 -3.97
C ILE A 80 -13.35 -13.95 -5.00
N ASP A 81 -13.39 -12.66 -5.36
CA ASP A 81 -14.47 -12.08 -6.17
C ASP A 81 -14.18 -12.17 -7.68
N HIS A 82 -12.89 -12.19 -8.07
CA HIS A 82 -12.44 -12.18 -9.46
C HIS A 82 -11.33 -13.21 -9.76
N PRO A 83 -11.48 -14.49 -9.36
CA PRO A 83 -10.43 -15.51 -9.51
C PRO A 83 -9.97 -15.69 -10.97
N GLU A 84 -10.86 -15.45 -11.94
CA GLU A 84 -10.58 -15.49 -13.37
C GLU A 84 -9.64 -14.38 -13.84
N ARG A 85 -9.38 -13.35 -13.03
CA ARG A 85 -8.46 -12.24 -13.32
C ARG A 85 -7.08 -12.44 -12.71
N ILE A 86 -6.88 -13.52 -11.94
CA ILE A 86 -5.66 -13.72 -11.13
C ILE A 86 -4.79 -14.86 -11.68
N ASN A 87 -3.49 -14.62 -11.80
CA ASN A 87 -2.49 -15.65 -12.07
C ASN A 87 -1.90 -16.22 -10.78
N LYS A 88 -1.39 -15.33 -9.92
CA LYS A 88 -0.74 -15.64 -8.63
C LYS A 88 -0.96 -14.49 -7.67
N VAL A 89 -0.94 -14.78 -6.37
CA VAL A 89 -0.97 -13.76 -5.32
C VAL A 89 0.18 -13.98 -4.34
N VAL A 90 0.80 -12.88 -3.90
CA VAL A 90 1.80 -12.85 -2.82
C VAL A 90 1.28 -11.90 -1.75
N LEU A 91 1.14 -12.40 -0.53
CA LEU A 91 0.59 -11.68 0.61
C LEU A 91 1.70 -11.43 1.64
N ILE A 92 1.97 -10.17 1.97
CA ILE A 92 3.03 -9.74 2.90
C ILE A 92 2.37 -9.06 4.09
N GLY A 93 2.62 -9.53 5.31
CA GLY A 93 2.02 -8.94 6.52
C GLY A 93 0.49 -9.04 6.52
N THR A 94 -0.04 -10.22 6.19
CA THR A 94 -1.47 -10.46 5.96
C THR A 94 -2.22 -10.90 7.20
N PHE A 95 -3.56 -10.81 7.13
CA PHE A 95 -4.49 -11.28 8.15
C PHE A 95 -5.55 -12.16 7.47
N ALA A 96 -5.96 -13.25 8.14
CA ALA A 96 -6.94 -14.21 7.62
C ALA A 96 -8.39 -13.73 7.78
N GLN A 97 -8.65 -12.94 8.83
CA GLN A 97 -9.93 -12.27 9.09
C GLN A 97 -9.67 -10.77 8.99
N GLY A 98 -10.62 -10.01 8.43
CA GLY A 98 -10.57 -8.54 8.43
C GLY A 98 -10.17 -8.05 9.82
N SER A 99 -9.35 -7.01 9.87
CA SER A 99 -8.65 -6.46 11.04
C SER A 99 -9.50 -6.09 12.26
N ALA A 100 -10.78 -6.45 12.29
CA ALA A 100 -11.55 -6.54 13.51
C ALA A 100 -10.80 -7.38 14.55
N ASP A 101 -10.33 -8.60 14.23
CA ASP A 101 -9.86 -9.51 15.29
C ASP A 101 -8.45 -9.23 15.85
N ALA A 102 -7.54 -8.64 15.06
CA ALA A 102 -6.19 -8.31 15.56
C ALA A 102 -6.14 -6.99 16.36
N SER A 103 -7.17 -6.16 16.24
CA SER A 103 -7.31 -4.88 16.96
C SER A 103 -8.28 -4.97 18.14
N THR A 104 -9.11 -6.02 18.22
CA THR A 104 -10.04 -6.27 19.32
C THR A 104 -9.40 -6.83 20.58
N ASP A 105 -8.18 -7.37 20.52
CA ASP A 105 -7.52 -7.90 21.72
C ASP A 105 -7.10 -6.79 22.72
N LYS A 106 -7.00 -5.53 22.25
CA LYS A 106 -6.64 -4.36 23.07
C LYS A 106 -7.36 -3.10 22.57
N PRO A 107 -8.66 -2.94 22.88
CA PRO A 107 -9.45 -1.81 22.41
C PRO A 107 -8.83 -0.46 22.80
N GLU A 108 -8.12 -0.37 23.92
CA GLU A 108 -7.42 0.86 24.33
C GLU A 108 -6.30 1.28 23.37
N ILE A 109 -5.59 0.32 22.75
CA ILE A 109 -4.53 0.61 21.77
C ILE A 109 -5.15 1.04 20.45
N THR A 110 -6.22 0.37 20.05
CA THR A 110 -6.95 0.68 18.81
C THR A 110 -7.60 2.05 18.88
N GLU A 111 -8.25 2.37 19.99
CA GLU A 111 -8.86 3.68 20.24
C GLU A 111 -7.82 4.79 20.35
N TRP A 112 -6.72 4.56 21.08
CA TRP A 112 -5.62 5.52 21.14
C TRP A 112 -4.99 5.76 19.77
N TRP A 113 -4.79 4.71 18.97
CA TRP A 113 -4.24 4.80 17.62
C TRP A 113 -5.12 5.64 16.69
N TRP A 114 -6.42 5.35 16.64
CA TRP A 114 -7.36 6.10 15.81
C TRP A 114 -7.53 7.55 16.27
N THR A 115 -7.61 7.78 17.58
CA THR A 115 -7.71 9.14 18.15
C THR A 115 -6.45 9.94 17.85
N THR A 116 -5.29 9.32 17.97
CA THR A 116 -4.02 9.99 17.68
C THR A 116 -3.92 10.33 16.20
N ILE A 117 -4.15 9.37 15.29
CA ILE A 117 -4.07 9.62 13.83
C ILE A 117 -5.05 10.71 13.39
N SER A 118 -6.30 10.64 13.83
CA SER A 118 -7.34 11.58 13.41
C SER A 118 -7.11 13.02 13.89
N THR A 119 -6.25 13.22 14.89
CA THR A 119 -5.92 14.53 15.45
C THR A 119 -4.55 15.04 15.02
N LEU A 120 -3.80 14.27 14.21
CA LEU A 120 -2.48 14.71 13.72
C LEU A 120 -2.64 15.94 12.83
N PRO A 121 -1.96 17.06 13.16
CA PRO A 121 -1.91 18.22 12.28
C PRO A 121 -1.01 17.93 11.08
N GLU A 122 -1.39 18.45 9.91
CA GLU A 122 -0.53 18.50 8.73
C GLU A 122 0.31 19.80 8.74
N PRO A 123 1.63 19.75 8.48
CA PRO A 123 2.44 18.55 8.20
C PRO A 123 2.74 17.75 9.48
N ILE A 124 2.76 16.43 9.38
CA ILE A 124 3.09 15.55 10.51
C ILE A 124 4.55 15.76 10.94
N GLU A 125 4.75 16.20 12.18
CA GLU A 125 6.07 16.38 12.78
C GLU A 125 6.83 15.04 12.90
N PRO A 126 7.99 14.88 12.23
CA PRO A 126 8.71 13.60 12.17
C PRO A 126 9.18 13.04 13.51
N ASN A 127 9.30 13.90 14.53
CA ASN A 127 9.73 13.53 15.88
C ASN A 127 8.58 13.61 16.91
N SER A 128 7.33 13.69 16.45
CA SER A 128 6.17 13.65 17.34
C SER A 128 6.13 12.35 18.14
N GLU A 129 5.47 12.38 19.30
CA GLU A 129 5.29 11.20 20.16
C GLU A 129 4.70 10.03 19.36
N PHE A 130 3.72 10.32 18.50
CA PHE A 130 3.16 9.37 17.55
C PHE A 130 4.22 8.77 16.62
N MET A 131 5.03 9.58 15.94
CA MET A 131 6.04 9.09 14.99
C MET A 131 7.16 8.29 15.68
N VAL A 132 7.56 8.69 16.89
CA VAL A 132 8.53 7.95 17.70
C VAL A 132 7.97 6.61 18.17
N TRP A 133 6.71 6.59 18.61
CA TRP A 133 6.00 5.36 18.97
C TRP A 133 5.81 4.43 17.77
N TRP A 134 5.33 4.97 16.65
CA TRP A 134 5.11 4.27 15.37
C TRP A 134 6.39 3.61 14.87
N GLY A 135 7.50 4.36 14.92
CA GLY A 135 8.83 3.85 14.64
C GLY A 135 9.19 2.67 15.54
N ARG A 136 8.98 2.75 16.85
CA ARG A 136 9.35 1.67 17.79
C ARG A 136 8.47 0.42 17.68
N VAL A 137 7.15 0.57 17.55
CA VAL A 137 6.21 -0.56 17.55
C VAL A 137 6.29 -1.38 16.27
N LEU A 138 6.51 -0.75 15.11
CA LEU A 138 6.69 -1.47 13.85
C LEU A 138 8.15 -1.86 13.56
N GLN A 139 9.16 -1.10 14.02
CA GLN A 139 10.56 -1.53 13.89
C GLN A 139 10.93 -2.73 14.75
N LEU A 140 10.16 -3.04 15.81
CA LEU A 140 10.34 -4.28 16.57
C LEU A 140 10.00 -5.55 15.76
N GLN A 141 9.48 -5.42 14.53
CA GLN A 141 9.42 -6.53 13.57
C GLN A 141 10.51 -6.46 12.45
N TRP A 142 11.24 -5.35 12.31
CA TRP A 142 12.10 -5.09 11.14
C TRP A 142 13.54 -4.61 11.43
N MET A 143 13.98 -4.51 12.68
CA MET A 143 15.38 -4.17 13.01
C MET A 143 16.36 -5.34 12.78
N LYS A 144 16.60 -5.66 11.50
CA LYS A 144 17.89 -6.07 10.94
C LYS A 144 18.00 -5.62 9.47
N ALA A 145 17.94 -4.32 9.19
CA ALA A 145 18.52 -3.74 7.97
C ALA A 145 18.70 -2.23 8.12
N SER A 146 19.94 -1.79 8.04
CA SER A 146 20.39 -0.40 8.16
C SER A 146 19.96 0.44 6.94
N CYS A 147 19.46 1.66 7.16
CA CYS A 147 19.11 2.62 6.10
C CYS A 147 20.27 3.57 5.74
N LEU A 148 20.33 3.95 4.46
CA LEU A 148 20.99 5.16 3.95
C LEU A 148 19.94 6.06 3.30
N ARG A 149 20.12 7.38 3.48
CA ARG A 149 19.14 8.47 3.29
C ARG A 149 19.40 9.20 1.97
N PHE A 150 18.36 9.67 1.25
CA PHE A 150 18.43 10.86 0.40
C PHE A 150 17.05 11.53 0.19
N ASP A 151 17.10 12.84 0.00
CA ASP A 151 16.02 13.84 0.06
C ASP A 151 15.68 14.42 -1.34
N ARG A 152 14.41 14.77 -1.59
CA ARG A 152 13.92 15.98 -2.29
C ARG A 152 12.40 15.95 -2.51
N GLY A 153 11.74 17.09 -2.23
CA GLY A 153 10.28 17.24 -2.18
C GLY A 153 9.57 17.87 -3.39
N GLY A 154 8.34 18.34 -3.12
CA GLY A 154 7.48 19.20 -3.96
C GLY A 154 6.39 18.43 -4.73
N GLY A 155 5.11 18.57 -4.33
CA GLY A 155 3.98 17.74 -4.80
C GLY A 155 3.01 18.35 -5.84
N SER A 156 2.09 17.51 -6.32
CA SER A 156 0.75 17.79 -6.90
C SER A 156 0.07 16.47 -7.30
N ALA A 157 -1.23 16.28 -7.04
CA ALA A 157 -1.96 15.01 -7.20
C ALA A 157 -2.34 14.66 -8.67
N PHE A 158 -2.15 13.39 -9.00
CA PHE A 158 -2.25 12.68 -10.29
C PHE A 158 -2.37 11.18 -9.98
N ILE A 159 -3.13 10.35 -10.68
CA ILE A 159 -2.89 8.89 -10.55
C ILE A 159 -1.55 8.58 -11.27
N CYS A 160 -0.46 8.61 -10.51
CA CYS A 160 0.91 8.46 -11.02
C CYS A 160 1.22 6.98 -11.24
N LEU A 161 1.21 6.57 -12.52
CA LEU A 161 1.74 5.30 -12.96
C LEU A 161 3.26 5.40 -13.12
N GLU A 162 4.04 4.88 -12.17
CA GLU A 162 5.43 4.50 -12.50
C GLU A 162 5.41 3.17 -13.27
N SER A 163 5.27 3.26 -14.59
CA SER A 163 5.57 2.14 -15.48
C SER A 163 7.09 2.05 -15.65
N TYR A 164 7.72 1.06 -15.01
CA TYR A 164 9.14 0.82 -15.21
C TYR A 164 9.37 0.02 -16.49
N ASN A 165 9.75 0.70 -17.58
CA ASN A 165 10.20 0.05 -18.81
C ASN A 165 11.63 0.50 -19.15
N LYS A 166 12.60 -0.35 -18.84
CA LYS A 166 14.03 -0.09 -19.07
C LYS A 166 14.44 -0.29 -20.54
N ARG A 167 13.75 0.37 -21.48
CA ARG A 167 14.05 0.33 -22.93
C ARG A 167 14.48 1.68 -23.49
N THR A 168 15.39 2.39 -22.86
CA THR A 168 16.22 3.39 -23.55
C THR A 168 17.51 3.57 -22.77
N HIS A 169 18.59 2.99 -23.29
CA HIS A 169 19.98 3.47 -23.25
C HIS A 169 20.84 2.32 -23.82
N ARG A 170 21.01 2.35 -25.16
CA ARG A 170 22.22 1.86 -25.79
C ARG A 170 23.24 2.97 -25.77
#